data_AF-A0A7S1RBZ6-F1
#
_entry.id   AF-A0A7S1RBZ6-F1
#
_cell.length_a   1.000
_cell.length_b   1.000
_cell.length_c   1.000
_cell.angle_alpha   90.00
_cell.angle_beta   90.00
_cell.angle_gamma   90.00
#
_symmetry.space_group_name_H-M   'P 1'
#
loop_
_entity.id
_entity.type
_entity.pdbx_description
1 polymer ?
#
loop_
_entity_poly.entity_id
_entity_poly.type
_entity_poly.pdbx_seq_one_letter_code
_entity_poly.pdbx_strand_id
1 'polypeptide(L)'
;VSLYGIGNFITALCGSSVSYMQLKFNVINYGVMGNAKDRRGGIIYALICGTLYFWTTDLFNFLPRFFLSTLLFFAGSGFVVENLWGSRKYLSTVEWLQVLGILAVFIAFNSLLYAVVAGG
;
A
#
# COMPACT_ATOMS: atom_id res chain seq x y z
N VAL A 1 -9.34 -15.68 -15.18
CA VAL A 1 -8.19 -14.84 -14.82
C VAL A 1 -8.73 -13.53 -14.28
N SER A 2 -8.53 -13.27 -12.99
CA SER A 2 -9.10 -12.14 -12.23
C SER A 2 -8.73 -10.80 -12.89
N LEU A 3 -9.62 -9.80 -12.82
CA LEU A 3 -9.45 -8.45 -13.40
C LEU A 3 -8.08 -7.84 -13.04
N TYR A 4 -7.58 -8.13 -11.83
CA TYR A 4 -6.27 -7.71 -11.34
C TYR A 4 -5.09 -8.37 -12.08
N GLY A 5 -5.23 -9.62 -12.52
CA GLY A 5 -4.20 -10.32 -13.29
C GLY A 5 -4.03 -9.73 -14.69
N ILE A 6 -5.13 -9.37 -15.35
CA ILE A 6 -5.08 -8.68 -16.65
C ILE A 6 -4.52 -7.26 -16.48
N GLY A 7 -4.96 -6.55 -15.44
CA GLY A 7 -4.43 -5.22 -15.11
C GLY A 7 -2.91 -5.25 -14.88
N ASN A 8 -2.43 -6.16 -14.04
CA ASN A 8 -0.99 -6.29 -13.77
C ASN A 8 -0.19 -6.75 -14.99
N PHE A 9 -0.76 -7.56 -15.88
CA PHE A 9 -0.11 -7.94 -17.14
C PHE A 9 0.09 -6.73 -18.05
N ILE A 10 -0.95 -5.90 -18.22
CA ILE A 10 -0.87 -4.67 -19.03
C ILE A 10 0.14 -3.69 -18.41
N THR A 11 0.10 -3.49 -17.09
CA THR A 11 1.03 -2.55 -16.43
C THR A 11 2.48 -3.05 -16.50
N ALA A 12 2.71 -4.36 -16.42
CA ALA A 12 4.04 -4.95 -16.59
C ALA A 12 4.59 -4.73 -18.01
N LEU A 13 3.74 -4.86 -19.05
CA LEU A 13 4.13 -4.55 -20.43
C LEU A 13 4.48 -3.06 -20.63
N CYS A 14 3.84 -2.17 -19.88
CA CYS A 14 4.17 -0.74 -19.87
C CYS A 14 5.38 -0.38 -18.99
N GLY A 15 6.10 -1.36 -18.43
CA GLY A 15 7.28 -1.11 -17.58
C GLY A 15 6.96 -0.64 -16.15
N SER A 16 5.72 -0.84 -15.69
CA SER A 16 5.28 -0.45 -14.35
C SER A 16 5.45 -1.58 -13.33
N SER A 17 5.40 -1.23 -12.04
CA SER A 17 5.46 -2.17 -10.92
C SER A 17 4.15 -2.93 -10.69
N VAL A 18 4.22 -4.06 -9.99
CA VAL A 18 3.04 -4.84 -9.58
C VAL A 18 2.13 -3.99 -8.69
N SER A 19 0.84 -3.98 -9.01
CA SER A 19 -0.17 -3.21 -8.28
C SER A 19 -1.10 -4.11 -7.47
N TYR A 20 -1.57 -3.58 -6.34
CA TYR A 20 -2.54 -4.22 -5.44
C TYR A 20 -3.56 -3.17 -4.93
N MET A 21 -4.68 -3.63 -4.38
CA MET A 21 -5.70 -2.73 -3.87
C MET A 21 -5.26 -2.05 -2.56
N GLN A 22 -5.23 -0.72 -2.56
CA GLN A 22 -4.86 0.07 -1.38
C GLN A 22 -6.10 0.42 -0.54
N LEU A 23 -6.28 -0.30 0.58
CA LEU A 23 -7.47 -0.17 1.44
C LEU A 23 -7.70 1.26 1.96
N LYS A 24 -6.64 1.98 2.36
CA LYS A 24 -6.76 3.35 2.89
C LYS A 24 -7.39 4.32 1.89
N PHE A 25 -6.94 4.28 0.63
CA PHE A 25 -7.52 5.13 -0.41
C PHE A 25 -8.93 4.70 -0.79
N ASN A 26 -9.24 3.41 -0.73
CA ASN A 26 -10.60 2.94 -1.00
C ASN A 26 -11.59 3.38 0.09
N VAL A 27 -11.17 3.40 1.36
CA VAL A 27 -11.97 3.91 2.48
C VAL A 27 -12.18 5.43 2.34
N ILE A 28 -11.16 6.19 1.95
CA ILE A 28 -11.31 7.63 1.68
C ILE A 28 -12.27 7.87 0.51
N ASN A 29 -12.11 7.12 -0.59
CA ASN A 29 -12.99 7.22 -1.74
C ASN A 29 -14.45 6.88 -1.36
N TYR A 30 -14.64 5.85 -0.54
CA TYR A 30 -15.95 5.50 0.00
C TYR A 30 -16.52 6.62 0.89
N GLY A 31 -15.70 7.25 1.73
CA GLY A 31 -16.10 8.38 2.56
C GLY A 31 -16.52 9.62 1.76
N VAL A 32 -15.87 9.88 0.62
CA VAL A 32 -16.20 11.02 -0.26
C VAL A 32 -17.39 10.71 -1.17
N MET A 33 -17.46 9.51 -1.75
CA MET A 33 -18.52 9.15 -2.70
C MET A 33 -19.81 8.67 -2.02
N GLY A 34 -19.73 8.17 -0.79
CA GLY A 34 -20.87 7.53 -0.09
C GLY A 34 -21.32 6.20 -0.72
N ASN A 35 -20.61 5.68 -1.71
CA ASN A 35 -20.98 4.47 -2.45
C ASN A 35 -19.74 3.62 -2.78
N ALA A 36 -19.90 2.30 -2.76
CA ALA A 36 -18.83 1.34 -3.02
C ALA A 36 -18.83 0.81 -4.46
N LYS A 37 -19.89 1.04 -5.24
CA LYS A 37 -20.05 0.46 -6.58
C LYS A 37 -19.51 1.33 -7.71
N ASP A 38 -19.35 2.64 -7.46
CA ASP A 38 -18.97 3.57 -8.51
C ASP A 38 -17.48 3.50 -8.82
N ARG A 39 -17.17 3.27 -10.09
CA ARG A 39 -15.79 3.19 -10.61
C ARG A 39 -15.24 4.54 -11.05
N ARG A 40 -16.07 5.59 -11.05
CA ARG A 40 -15.72 6.92 -11.55
C ARG A 40 -14.56 7.55 -10.77
N GLY A 41 -14.55 7.38 -9.44
CA GLY A 41 -13.45 7.89 -8.60
C GLY A 41 -12.09 7.31 -9.00
N GLY A 42 -12.03 5.99 -9.25
CA GLY A 42 -10.82 5.34 -9.74
C GLY A 42 -10.38 5.81 -11.13
N ILE A 43 -11.33 6.05 -12.04
CA ILE A 43 -11.02 6.56 -13.39
C ILE A 43 -10.48 8.00 -13.33
N ILE A 44 -11.10 8.87 -12.55
CA ILE A 44 -10.65 10.26 -12.38
C ILE A 44 -9.24 10.29 -11.79
N TYR A 45 -9.00 9.48 -10.75
CA TYR A 45 -7.68 9.32 -10.15
C TYR A 45 -6.63 8.86 -11.18
N ALA A 46 -6.94 7.83 -11.97
CA ALA A 46 -6.02 7.31 -13.00
C ALA A 46 -5.69 8.35 -14.08
N LEU A 47 -6.68 9.14 -14.51
CA LEU A 47 -6.47 10.21 -15.49
C LEU A 47 -5.59 11.33 -14.94
N ILE A 48 -5.82 11.77 -13.69
CA ILE A 48 -4.99 12.80 -13.05
C ILE A 48 -3.55 12.31 -12.86
N CYS A 49 -3.35 11.08 -12.38
CA CYS A 49 -2.02 10.50 -12.27
C CYS A 49 -1.32 10.39 -13.63
N GLY A 50 -2.06 9.96 -14.67
CA GLY A 50 -1.54 9.88 -16.02
C GLY A 50 -1.13 11.24 -16.60
N THR A 51 -1.96 12.28 -16.45
CA THR A 51 -1.62 13.62 -16.96
C THR A 51 -0.45 14.24 -16.21
N LEU A 52 -0.39 14.10 -14.88
CA LEU A 52 0.72 14.60 -14.08
C LEU A 52 2.04 13.88 -14.39
N TYR A 53 1.98 12.59 -14.72
CA TYR A 53 3.17 11.82 -15.12
C TYR A 53 3.83 12.39 -16.39
N PHE A 54 3.04 12.86 -17.37
CA PHE A 54 3.55 13.43 -18.62
C PHE A 54 3.79 14.95 -18.58
N TRP A 55 3.50 15.64 -17.47
CA TRP A 55 3.59 17.11 -17.41
C TRP A 55 5.02 17.60 -17.16
N THR A 56 5.48 17.62 -15.90
CA THR A 56 6.83 18.11 -15.54
C THR A 56 7.32 17.43 -14.28
N THR A 57 8.61 17.11 -14.27
CA THR A 57 9.34 16.58 -13.12
C THR A 57 9.94 17.66 -12.23
N ASP A 58 9.90 18.93 -12.65
CA ASP A 58 10.55 20.04 -11.92
C ASP A 58 9.98 20.22 -10.51
N LEU A 59 8.69 19.95 -10.35
CA LEU A 59 8.00 20.02 -9.06
C LEU A 59 8.51 18.94 -8.08
N PHE A 60 8.89 17.76 -8.60
CA PHE A 60 9.52 16.71 -7.80
C PHE A 60 10.96 17.05 -7.42
N ASN A 61 11.69 17.77 -8.29
CA ASN A 61 13.05 18.20 -7.99
C ASN A 61 13.12 19.27 -6.89
N PHE A 62 12.07 20.08 -6.75
CA PHE A 62 11.98 21.07 -5.67
C PHE A 62 11.59 20.45 -4.32
N LEU A 63 11.00 19.24 -4.32
CA LEU A 63 10.58 18.59 -3.09
C LEU A 63 11.78 18.11 -2.26
N PRO A 64 11.93 18.55 -1.00
CA PRO A 64 13.03 18.08 -0.17
C PRO A 64 12.87 16.60 0.13
N ARG A 65 13.95 15.82 -0.07
CA ARG A 65 13.96 14.36 0.20
C ARG A 65 13.48 14.02 1.62
N PHE A 66 13.78 14.89 2.57
CA PHE A 66 13.33 14.77 3.95
C PHE A 66 11.80 14.72 4.08
N PHE A 67 11.08 15.53 3.29
CA PHE A 67 9.62 15.53 3.27
C PHE A 67 9.06 14.21 2.72
N LEU A 68 9.65 13.69 1.64
CA LEU A 68 9.30 12.37 1.10
C LEU A 68 9.58 11.24 2.10
N SER A 69 10.71 11.27 2.79
CA SER A 69 11.03 10.29 3.85
C SER A 69 10.04 10.36 5.01
N THR A 70 9.61 11.56 5.39
CA THR A 70 8.63 11.74 6.47
C THR A 70 7.24 11.26 6.05
N LEU A 71 6.84 11.49 4.80
CA LEU A 71 5.61 10.93 4.23
C LEU A 71 5.63 9.41 4.23
N LEU A 72 6.76 8.80 3.85
CA LEU A 72 6.93 7.35 3.88
C LEU A 72 6.86 6.81 5.32
N PHE A 73 7.50 7.49 6.27
CA PHE A 73 7.42 7.14 7.69
C PHE A 73 5.99 7.24 8.21
N PHE A 74 5.26 8.31 7.87
CA PHE A 74 3.86 8.48 8.23
C PHE A 74 2.95 7.41 7.61
N ALA A 75 3.19 7.03 6.35
CA ALA A 75 2.45 5.95 5.71
C ALA A 75 2.69 4.60 6.39
N GLY A 76 3.94 4.31 6.77
CA GLY A 76 4.34 3.08 7.47
C GLY A 76 3.89 3.03 8.93
N SER A 77 3.91 4.15 9.65
CA SER A 77 3.54 4.19 11.07
C SER A 77 2.07 3.80 11.28
N GLY A 78 1.18 4.20 10.36
CA GLY A 78 -0.22 3.79 10.42
C GLY A 78 -0.39 2.27 10.30
N PHE A 79 0.44 1.59 9.52
CA PHE A 79 0.43 0.12 9.44
C PHE A 79 0.86 -0.52 10.76
N VAL A 80 1.90 0.02 11.41
CA VAL A 80 2.39 -0.46 12.71
C VAL A 80 1.35 -0.25 13.81
N VAL A 81 0.70 0.91 13.85
CA VAL A 81 -0.32 1.20 14.87
C VAL A 81 -1.53 0.26 14.72
N GLU A 82 -2.01 0.03 13.49
CA GLU A 82 -3.16 -0.86 13.28
C GLU A 82 -2.82 -2.34 13.55
N ASN A 83 -1.71 -2.84 13.00
CA ASN A 83 -1.40 -4.28 13.02
C ASN A 83 -0.62 -4.73 14.26
N LEU A 84 0.25 -3.89 14.84
CA LEU A 84 1.05 -4.26 16.01
C LEU A 84 0.38 -3.85 17.32
N TRP A 85 -0.11 -2.61 17.39
CA TRP A 85 -0.66 -2.05 18.62
C TRP A 85 -2.16 -2.28 18.76
N GLY A 86 -2.94 -1.95 17.72
CA GLY A 86 -4.39 -2.13 17.69
C GLY A 86 -4.79 -3.59 17.79
N SER A 87 -4.07 -4.47 17.08
CA SER A 87 -4.36 -5.90 17.05
C SER A 87 -4.21 -6.62 18.40
N ARG A 88 -3.42 -6.06 19.34
CA ARG A 88 -3.27 -6.61 20.70
C ARG A 88 -4.60 -6.71 21.46
N LYS A 89 -5.56 -5.84 21.15
CA LYS A 89 -6.87 -5.81 21.83
C LYS A 89 -7.90 -6.75 21.21
N TYR A 90 -7.70 -7.15 19.95
CA TYR A 90 -8.69 -7.91 19.18
C TYR A 90 -8.27 -9.35 18.86
N LEU A 91 -6.97 -9.68 18.93
CA LEU A 91 -6.45 -11.02 18.68
C LEU A 91 -6.17 -11.80 19.96
N SER A 92 -6.19 -13.13 19.85
CA SER A 92 -5.67 -14.01 20.89
C SER A 92 -4.15 -13.82 21.04
N THR A 93 -3.62 -14.04 22.24
CA THR A 93 -2.18 -13.87 22.52
C THR A 93 -1.29 -14.72 21.61
N VAL A 94 -1.79 -15.87 21.14
CA VAL A 94 -1.06 -16.78 20.23
C VAL A 94 -0.93 -16.17 18.82
N GLU A 95 -2.02 -15.62 18.27
CA GLU A 95 -2.02 -14.95 16.96
C GLU A 95 -1.16 -13.68 16.99
N TRP A 96 -1.20 -12.94 18.10
CA TRP A 96 -0.34 -11.76 18.26
C TRP A 96 1.15 -12.12 18.29
N LEU A 97 1.52 -13.24 18.94
CA LEU A 97 2.88 -13.76 18.92
C LEU A 97 3.33 -14.20 17.52
N GLN A 98 2.44 -14.76 16.69
CA GLN A 98 2.76 -15.08 15.30
C GLN A 98 3.10 -13.83 14.48
N VAL A 99 2.33 -12.74 14.64
CA VAL A 99 2.63 -11.46 13.97
C VAL A 99 4.01 -10.93 14.37
N LEU A 100 4.36 -11.01 15.65
CA LEU A 100 5.70 -10.64 16.11
C LEU A 100 6.79 -11.58 15.59
N GLY A 101 6.52 -12.87 15.47
CA GLY A 101 7.43 -13.85 14.86
C GLY A 101 7.74 -13.52 13.40
N ILE A 102 6.72 -13.23 12.60
CA ILE A 102 6.86 -12.80 11.20
C ILE A 102 7.71 -11.52 11.12
N LEU A 103 7.44 -10.54 11.99
CA LEU A 103 8.21 -9.30 12.05
C LEU A 103 9.68 -9.56 12.42
N ALA A 104 9.95 -10.44 13.38
CA ALA A 104 11.31 -10.78 13.80
C ALA A 104 12.10 -11.45 12.67
N VAL A 105 11.49 -12.38 11.93
CA VAL A 105 12.09 -13.01 10.74
C VAL A 105 12.35 -11.95 9.66
N PHE A 106 11.40 -11.03 9.43
CA PHE A 106 11.62 -9.94 8.48
C PHE A 106 12.82 -9.07 8.85
N ILE A 107 12.96 -8.68 10.12
CA ILE A 107 14.08 -7.86 10.60
C ILE A 107 15.42 -8.61 10.50
N ALA A 108 15.43 -9.91 10.82
CA ALA A 108 16.65 -10.72 10.80
C ALA A 108 17.18 -10.97 9.38
N PHE A 109 16.29 -11.22 8.42
CA PHE A 109 16.66 -11.62 7.06
C PHE A 109 16.49 -10.50 6.01
N ASN A 110 15.99 -9.32 6.39
CA ASN A 110 15.70 -8.18 5.51
C ASN A 110 14.89 -8.55 4.25
N SER A 111 14.07 -9.59 4.32
CA SER A 111 13.32 -10.12 3.18
C SER A 111 11.90 -10.48 3.59
N LEU A 112 10.93 -9.86 2.91
CA LEU A 112 9.50 -10.13 3.10
C LEU A 112 9.13 -11.57 2.72
N LEU A 113 9.85 -12.17 1.76
CA LEU A 113 9.55 -13.51 1.27
C LEU A 113 9.75 -14.57 2.36
N TYR A 114 10.86 -14.51 3.09
CA TYR A 114 11.14 -15.42 4.20
C TYR A 114 10.17 -15.21 5.38
N ALA A 115 9.77 -13.96 5.63
CA ALA A 115 8.79 -13.65 6.66
C ALA A 115 7.41 -14.26 6.34
N VAL A 116 6.98 -14.23 5.08
CA VAL A 116 5.72 -14.85 4.64
C VAL A 116 5.79 -16.37 4.73
N VAL A 117 6.90 -16.98 4.31
CA VAL A 117 7.08 -18.45 4.39
C VAL A 117 7.10 -18.95 5.83
N ALA A 118 7.67 -18.18 6.76
CA ALA A 118 7.69 -18.55 8.18
C ALA A 118 6.34 -18.35 8.90
N GLY A 119 5.46 -17.52 8.34
CA GLY A 119 4.14 -17.21 8.91
C GLY A 119 2.98 -18.03 8.36
N GLY A 120 3.17 -18.72 7.22
CA GLY A 120 2.19 -19.62 6.62
C GLY A 120 2.29 -21.04 7.16
#